data_AF-A0A6P0RS00-F1
#
_entry.id   AF-A0A6P0RS00-F1
#
_cell.length_a   1.000
_cell.length_b   1.000
_cell.length_c   1.000
_cell.angle_alpha   90.00
_cell.angle_beta   90.00
_cell.angle_gamma   90.00
#
_symmetry.space_group_name_H-M   'P 1'
#
loop_
_entity.id
_entity.type
_entity.pdbx_description
1 polymer ?
#
loop_
_entity_poly.entity_id
_entity_poly.type
_entity_poly.pdbx_seq_one_letter_code
_entity_poly.pdbx_strand_id
1 'polypeptide(L)'
;MAEHFSTIADRRKCGTLDALLMMRDPADGAISATTSTTAIEFNSRKVDHFRGILTHQAIASVTPGTAEWTVAIEVSDTQTGTFTEIASQILGADATEYEFGFTGAEIEDQAPTAAWMRLTATKAGGVGDLSFGGWLTP
;
A
#
# COMPACT_ATOMS: atom_id res chain seq x y z
N MET A 1 27.38 10.95 -14.50
CA MET A 1 27.10 9.58 -14.02
C MET A 1 26.61 9.76 -12.59
N ALA A 2 25.30 9.84 -12.39
CA ALA A 2 24.73 10.11 -11.07
C ALA A 2 24.66 8.78 -10.32
N GLU A 3 25.44 8.66 -9.26
CA GLU A 3 25.51 7.47 -8.43
C GLU A 3 24.23 7.32 -7.61
N HIS A 4 23.59 6.16 -7.77
CA HIS A 4 22.38 5.74 -7.10
C HIS A 4 22.70 5.44 -5.63
N PHE A 5 22.45 6.38 -4.73
CA PHE A 5 22.52 6.13 -3.29
C PHE A 5 21.18 5.56 -2.82
N SER A 6 21.00 4.24 -2.96
CA SER A 6 19.96 3.52 -2.21
C SER A 6 20.44 3.38 -0.77
N THR A 7 19.98 4.28 0.10
CA THR A 7 20.44 4.37 1.49
C THR A 7 20.09 3.09 2.25
N ILE A 8 21.10 2.31 2.60
CA ILE A 8 21.04 1.15 3.52
C ILE A 8 20.36 1.48 4.86
N ALA A 9 20.29 2.77 5.22
CA ALA A 9 19.61 3.25 6.43
C ALA A 9 18.08 3.04 6.38
N ASP A 10 17.44 3.14 5.22
CA ASP A 10 15.99 2.94 5.06
C ASP A 10 15.60 1.46 5.23
N ARG A 11 16.44 0.56 4.68
CA ARG A 11 16.25 -0.90 4.79
C ARG A 11 16.29 -1.46 6.22
N ARG A 12 16.87 -0.74 7.18
CA ARG A 12 16.96 -1.23 8.58
C ARG A 12 15.74 -0.93 9.43
N LYS A 13 14.90 0.04 9.03
CA LYS A 13 13.67 0.35 9.78
C LYS A 13 12.53 -0.66 9.52
N CYS A 14 12.58 -1.36 8.40
CA CYS A 14 11.48 -2.22 7.93
C CYS A 14 11.76 -3.73 7.92
N GLY A 15 12.76 -4.22 8.67
CA GLY A 15 13.15 -5.64 8.62
C GLY A 15 13.67 -6.03 7.23
N THR A 16 14.10 -7.26 7.04
CA THR A 16 14.55 -7.75 5.75
C THR A 16 13.37 -7.70 4.77
N LEU A 17 13.24 -6.61 3.99
CA LEU A 17 12.20 -6.47 2.96
C LEU A 17 12.33 -7.64 1.99
N ASP A 18 11.48 -8.64 2.16
CA ASP A 18 11.27 -9.66 1.16
C ASP A 18 10.60 -8.95 -0.03
N ALA A 19 11.24 -8.97 -1.19
CA ALA A 19 10.69 -8.36 -2.40
C ALA A 19 9.30 -8.95 -2.76
N LEU A 20 8.99 -10.16 -2.25
CA LEU A 20 7.69 -10.80 -2.40
C LEU A 20 6.57 -10.13 -1.59
N LEU A 21 6.90 -9.31 -0.58
CA LEU A 21 5.95 -8.59 0.26
C LEU A 21 5.73 -7.13 -0.17
N MET A 22 6.39 -6.70 -1.25
CA MET A 22 6.23 -5.38 -1.82
C MET A 22 5.04 -5.36 -2.78
N MET A 23 4.02 -4.57 -2.47
CA MET A 23 2.83 -4.39 -3.33
C MET A 23 3.06 -3.35 -4.42
N ARG A 24 3.88 -2.34 -4.14
CA ARG A 24 4.32 -1.32 -5.10
C ARG A 24 5.66 -0.72 -4.70
N ASP A 25 6.56 -0.58 -5.68
CA ASP A 25 7.82 0.13 -5.48
C ASP A 25 7.54 1.65 -5.49
N PRO A 26 8.01 2.43 -4.49
CA PRO A 26 7.92 3.90 -4.56
C PRO A 26 8.66 4.51 -5.77
N ALA A 27 9.55 3.76 -6.43
CA ALA A 27 10.19 4.14 -7.69
C ALA A 27 9.31 3.87 -8.93
N ASP A 28 8.21 3.13 -8.80
CA ASP A 28 7.22 2.99 -9.86
C ASP A 28 6.55 4.34 -10.07
N GLY A 29 6.83 4.97 -11.22
CA GLY A 29 6.49 6.36 -11.52
C GLY A 29 5.06 6.79 -11.14
N ALA A 30 4.90 8.10 -10.95
CA ALA A 30 3.68 8.69 -10.42
C ALA A 30 2.44 8.29 -11.22
N ILE A 31 1.34 8.02 -10.52
CA ILE A 31 0.04 7.75 -11.12
C ILE A 31 -0.80 9.02 -11.20
N SER A 32 -1.54 9.17 -12.28
CA SER A 32 -2.41 10.33 -12.53
C SER A 32 -3.91 9.98 -12.49
N ALA A 33 -4.24 8.70 -12.30
CA ALA A 33 -5.60 8.17 -12.24
C ALA A 33 -5.71 7.01 -11.25
N THR A 34 -6.94 6.68 -10.83
CA THR A 34 -7.22 5.54 -9.96
C THR A 34 -6.56 4.27 -10.49
N THR A 35 -5.77 3.61 -9.65
CA THR A 35 -4.92 2.49 -10.03
C THR A 35 -4.88 1.45 -8.92
N SER A 36 -5.15 0.19 -9.27
CA SER A 36 -4.86 -0.96 -8.42
C SER A 36 -3.49 -1.53 -8.77
N THR A 37 -2.73 -1.93 -7.75
CA THR A 37 -1.45 -2.62 -7.94
C THR A 37 -1.67 -4.07 -8.35
N THR A 38 -0.62 -4.71 -8.83
CA THR A 38 -0.60 -6.17 -8.95
C THR A 38 -0.73 -6.78 -7.56
N ALA A 39 -1.59 -7.79 -7.43
CA ALA A 39 -1.76 -8.50 -6.18
C ALA A 39 -0.58 -9.44 -5.92
N ILE A 40 -0.12 -9.45 -4.67
CA ILE A 40 0.91 -10.35 -4.16
C ILE A 40 0.25 -11.50 -3.40
N GLU A 41 0.87 -12.68 -3.44
CA GLU A 41 0.41 -13.81 -2.63
C GLU A 41 0.82 -13.57 -1.17
N PHE A 42 -0.17 -13.44 -0.29
CA PHE A 42 0.05 -13.30 1.14
C PHE A 42 -1.07 -14.03 1.89
N ASN A 43 -0.72 -15.18 2.47
CA ASN A 43 -1.66 -15.97 3.26
C ASN A 43 -1.69 -15.43 4.69
N SER A 44 -2.51 -14.41 4.92
CA SER A 44 -2.67 -13.72 6.21
C SER A 44 -2.98 -14.67 7.36
N ARG A 45 -3.69 -15.77 7.13
CA ARG A 45 -4.03 -16.79 8.14
C ARG A 45 -2.83 -17.53 8.72
N LYS A 46 -1.69 -17.51 8.02
CA LYS A 46 -0.45 -18.14 8.49
C LYS A 46 0.41 -17.18 9.32
N VAL A 47 -0.04 -15.94 9.50
CA VAL A 47 0.71 -14.87 10.15
C VAL A 47 -0.13 -14.32 11.30
N ASP A 48 0.40 -14.36 12.51
CA ASP A 48 -0.34 -13.93 13.71
C ASP A 48 -0.56 -12.42 13.72
N HIS A 49 0.53 -11.67 13.47
CA HIS A 49 0.54 -10.22 13.36
C HIS A 49 1.35 -9.80 12.15
N PHE A 50 0.87 -8.80 11.42
CA PHE A 50 1.64 -8.14 10.37
C PHE A 50 1.21 -6.68 10.28
N ARG A 51 2.04 -5.87 9.65
CA ARG A 51 1.75 -4.47 9.36
C ARG A 51 1.84 -4.19 7.88
N GLY A 52 0.90 -3.41 7.37
CA GLY A 52 1.00 -2.77 6.07
C GLY A 52 1.64 -1.40 6.23
N ILE A 53 2.66 -1.11 5.44
CA ILE A 53 3.30 0.20 5.41
C ILE A 53 3.01 0.83 4.05
N LEU A 54 2.56 2.07 4.10
CA LEU A 54 2.25 2.91 2.95
C LEU A 54 3.07 4.19 3.05
N THR A 55 3.86 4.48 2.03
CA THR A 55 4.60 5.73 1.93
C THR A 55 4.18 6.48 0.68
N HIS A 56 4.10 7.80 0.76
CA HIS A 56 3.87 8.64 -0.42
C HIS A 56 4.72 9.91 -0.38
N GLN A 57 5.01 10.42 -1.57
CA GLN A 57 5.61 11.74 -1.72
C GLN A 57 4.56 12.85 -1.58
N ALA A 58 5.03 14.09 -1.45
CA ALA A 58 4.14 15.24 -1.37
C ALA A 58 3.23 15.32 -2.60
N ILE A 59 1.95 15.54 -2.36
CA ILE A 59 0.90 15.57 -3.38
C ILE A 59 0.53 17.02 -3.63
N ALA A 60 0.53 17.44 -4.90
CA ALA A 60 0.09 18.78 -5.25
C ALA A 60 -1.42 18.94 -5.01
N SER A 61 -1.79 20.06 -4.39
CA SER A 61 -3.18 20.57 -4.38
C SER A 61 -4.22 19.66 -3.70
N VAL A 62 -3.86 18.99 -2.60
CA VAL A 62 -4.82 18.23 -1.79
C VAL A 62 -5.84 19.19 -1.15
N THR A 63 -7.12 18.89 -1.37
CA THR A 63 -8.27 19.55 -0.72
C THR A 63 -9.15 18.47 -0.11
N PRO A 64 -9.15 18.31 1.23
CA PRO A 64 -9.91 17.26 1.89
C PRO A 64 -11.38 17.20 1.45
N GLY A 65 -11.85 16.00 1.13
CA GLY A 65 -13.21 15.71 0.67
C GLY A 65 -13.57 16.19 -0.74
N THR A 66 -12.65 16.83 -1.48
CA THR A 66 -12.90 17.32 -2.85
C THR A 66 -11.83 16.89 -3.85
N ALA A 67 -10.56 16.98 -3.46
CA ALA A 67 -9.41 16.64 -4.28
C ALA A 67 -8.38 15.91 -3.42
N GLU A 68 -8.46 14.59 -3.34
CA GLU A 68 -7.61 13.78 -2.47
C GLU A 68 -7.37 12.40 -3.06
N TRP A 69 -6.34 11.74 -2.54
CA TRP A 69 -6.07 10.33 -2.81
C TRP A 69 -6.45 9.50 -1.60
N THR A 70 -7.12 8.39 -1.84
CA THR A 70 -7.36 7.36 -0.82
C THR A 70 -6.67 6.08 -1.25
N VAL A 71 -5.84 5.50 -0.40
CA VAL A 71 -5.21 4.22 -0.66
C VAL A 71 -5.80 3.17 0.26
N ALA A 72 -6.35 2.13 -0.34
CA ALA A 72 -6.92 0.98 0.34
C ALA A 72 -5.97 -0.21 0.27
N ILE A 73 -5.87 -0.97 1.37
CA ILE A 73 -5.34 -2.32 1.38
C ILE A 73 -6.51 -3.27 1.17
N GLU A 74 -6.41 -4.11 0.16
CA GLU A 74 -7.49 -5.02 -0.21
C GLU A 74 -7.00 -6.46 -0.29
N VAL A 75 -7.89 -7.40 0.01
CA VAL A 75 -7.59 -8.84 0.04
C VAL A 75 -8.52 -9.63 -0.88
N SER A 76 -8.05 -10.74 -1.44
CA SER A 76 -8.85 -11.64 -2.27
C SER A 76 -8.43 -13.10 -2.09
N ASP A 77 -9.32 -14.02 -2.44
CA ASP A 77 -9.04 -15.45 -2.52
C ASP A 77 -8.28 -15.85 -3.80
N THR A 78 -8.32 -15.00 -4.82
CA THR A 78 -7.69 -15.21 -6.12
C THR A 78 -6.95 -13.96 -6.59
N GLN A 79 -5.90 -14.13 -7.40
CA GLN A 79 -5.04 -13.01 -7.83
C GLN A 79 -5.79 -11.94 -8.63
N THR A 80 -6.83 -12.32 -9.37
CA THR A 80 -7.60 -11.42 -10.26
C THR A 80 -9.09 -11.40 -9.91
N GLY A 81 -9.44 -11.77 -8.67
CA GLY A 81 -10.83 -11.89 -8.22
C GLY A 81 -11.45 -10.58 -7.76
N THR A 82 -12.52 -10.72 -6.99
CA THR A 82 -13.09 -9.62 -6.22
C THR A 82 -12.20 -9.38 -5.01
N PHE A 83 -11.81 -8.13 -4.80
CA PHE A 83 -11.02 -7.70 -3.66
C PHE A 83 -11.92 -7.01 -2.63
N THR A 84 -11.72 -7.37 -1.36
CA THR A 84 -12.39 -6.79 -0.20
C THR A 84 -11.42 -5.82 0.47
N GLU A 85 -11.84 -4.57 0.64
CA GLU A 85 -11.07 -3.58 1.42
C GLU A 85 -11.06 -3.98 2.89
N ILE A 86 -9.87 -3.99 3.50
CA ILE A 86 -9.66 -4.28 4.93
C ILE A 86 -9.19 -3.05 5.71
N ALA A 87 -8.60 -2.07 5.03
CA ALA A 87 -8.23 -0.77 5.57
C ALA A 87 -8.06 0.23 4.44
N SER A 88 -8.24 1.51 4.76
CA SER A 88 -7.96 2.60 3.84
C SER A 88 -7.45 3.84 4.58
N GLN A 89 -6.73 4.68 3.84
CA GLN A 89 -6.21 5.95 4.33
C GLN A 89 -6.34 7.03 3.28
N ILE A 90 -6.90 8.16 3.71
CA ILE A 90 -6.91 9.40 2.94
C ILE A 90 -5.55 10.08 3.13
N LEU A 91 -4.88 10.40 2.04
CA LEU A 91 -3.53 10.97 2.06
C LEU A 91 -3.57 12.49 2.24
N GLY A 92 -2.62 12.99 3.04
CA GLY A 92 -2.37 14.42 3.19
C GLY A 92 -1.53 14.99 2.04
N ALA A 93 -1.33 16.31 2.05
CA ALA A 93 -0.47 16.98 1.08
C ALA A 93 1.02 16.66 1.29
N ASP A 94 1.46 16.52 2.54
CA ASP A 94 2.87 16.34 2.89
C ASP A 94 3.31 14.88 2.75
N ALA A 95 4.56 14.68 2.33
CA ALA A 95 5.15 13.34 2.24
C ALA A 95 5.12 12.66 3.62
N THR A 96 4.43 11.52 3.70
CA THR A 96 4.13 10.84 4.96
C THR A 96 4.19 9.33 4.78
N GLU A 97 4.49 8.64 5.88
CA GLU A 97 4.38 7.19 6.02
C GLU A 97 3.22 6.85 6.96
N TYR A 98 2.42 5.86 6.57
CA TYR A 98 1.31 5.33 7.34
C TYR A 98 1.57 3.85 7.62
N GLU A 99 1.29 3.43 8.84
CA GLU A 99 1.37 2.04 9.27
C GLU A 99 -0.03 1.55 9.68
N PHE A 100 -0.42 0.38 9.19
CA PHE A 100 -1.64 -0.32 9.56
C PHE A 100 -1.27 -1.63 10.21
N GLY A 101 -1.63 -1.83 11.48
CA GLY A 101 -1.46 -3.11 12.15
C GLY A 101 -2.65 -4.02 11.88
N PHE A 102 -2.37 -5.28 11.58
CA PHE A 102 -3.38 -6.32 11.38
C PHE A 102 -3.00 -7.60 12.12
N THR A 103 -4.01 -8.35 12.51
CA THR A 103 -3.86 -9.75 12.91
C THR A 103 -4.39 -10.67 11.82
N GLY A 104 -3.82 -11.88 11.71
CA GLY A 104 -4.34 -12.89 10.77
C GLY A 104 -5.80 -13.22 11.03
N ALA A 105 -6.21 -13.24 12.32
CA ALA A 105 -7.58 -13.50 12.74
C ALA A 105 -8.57 -12.44 12.26
N GLU A 106 -8.23 -11.15 12.36
CA GLU A 106 -9.09 -10.06 11.86
C GLU A 106 -9.33 -10.15 10.36
N ILE A 107 -8.30 -10.56 9.59
CA ILE A 107 -8.46 -10.76 8.14
C ILE A 107 -9.29 -12.00 7.85
N GLU A 108 -9.11 -13.09 8.62
CA GLU A 108 -9.88 -14.31 8.45
C GLU A 108 -11.38 -14.09 8.71
N ASP A 109 -11.72 -13.29 9.72
CA ASP A 109 -13.12 -12.93 10.03
C ASP A 109 -13.80 -12.17 8.89
N GLN A 110 -13.06 -11.31 8.17
CA GLN A 110 -13.59 -10.53 7.05
C GLN A 110 -13.53 -11.27 5.71
N ALA A 111 -12.47 -12.05 5.49
CA ALA A 111 -12.14 -12.72 4.25
C ALA A 111 -11.48 -14.08 4.54
N PRO A 112 -12.27 -15.12 4.87
CA PRO A 112 -11.76 -16.39 5.39
C PRO A 112 -10.90 -17.16 4.39
N THR A 113 -10.99 -16.84 3.11
CA THR A 113 -10.22 -17.45 2.02
C THR A 113 -9.13 -16.54 1.47
N ALA A 114 -8.84 -15.41 2.10
CA ALA A 114 -7.82 -14.47 1.65
C ALA A 114 -6.46 -15.17 1.46
N ALA A 115 -5.89 -14.99 0.28
CA ALA A 115 -4.57 -15.47 -0.11
C ALA A 115 -3.78 -14.44 -0.93
N TRP A 116 -4.43 -13.35 -1.35
CA TRP A 116 -3.86 -12.30 -2.18
C TRP A 116 -4.12 -10.95 -1.56
N MET A 117 -3.14 -10.05 -1.62
CA MET A 117 -3.24 -8.68 -1.14
C MET A 117 -2.78 -7.68 -2.19
N ARG A 118 -3.40 -6.51 -2.24
CA ARG A 118 -2.99 -5.41 -3.13
C ARG A 118 -3.30 -4.04 -2.52
N LEU A 119 -2.78 -3.00 -3.16
CA LEU A 119 -3.18 -1.63 -2.90
C LEU A 119 -4.07 -1.10 -4.03
N THR A 120 -5.09 -0.35 -3.67
CA THR A 120 -5.88 0.43 -4.64
C THR A 120 -5.82 1.90 -4.25
N ALA A 121 -5.21 2.70 -5.11
CA ALA A 121 -5.18 4.15 -4.98
C ALA A 121 -6.33 4.76 -5.78
N THR A 122 -7.25 5.43 -5.10
CA THR A 122 -8.43 6.08 -5.68
C THR A 122 -8.24 7.58 -5.72
N LYS A 123 -8.40 8.16 -6.91
CA LYS A 123 -8.29 9.60 -7.15
C LYS A 123 -9.66 10.26 -7.06
N ALA A 124 -9.78 11.27 -6.20
CA ALA A 124 -10.93 12.17 -6.17
C ALA A 124 -10.55 13.55 -6.74
N GLY A 125 -11.42 14.11 -7.59
CA GLY A 125 -11.29 15.47 -8.11
C GLY A 125 -9.97 15.76 -8.86
N GLY A 126 -9.58 17.04 -8.84
CA GLY A 126 -8.39 17.56 -9.52
C GLY A 126 -7.11 17.49 -8.68
N VAL A 127 -6.94 16.45 -7.86
CA VAL A 127 -5.71 16.25 -7.08
C VAL A 127 -4.53 15.95 -8.01
N GLY A 128 -3.32 16.37 -7.63
CA GLY A 128 -2.09 16.10 -8.38
C GLY A 128 -1.78 14.61 -8.54
N ASP A 129 -0.67 14.32 -9.21
CA ASP A 129 -0.19 12.94 -9.36
C ASP A 129 0.30 12.39 -8.02
N LEU A 130 0.23 11.07 -7.86
CA LEU A 130 0.64 10.36 -6.65
C LEU A 130 1.84 9.46 -6.94
N SER A 131 2.95 9.71 -6.25
CA SER A 131 4.05 8.75 -6.12
C SER A 131 3.92 8.07 -4.76
N PHE A 132 3.71 6.76 -4.74
CA PHE A 132 3.54 5.98 -3.52
C PHE A 132 4.16 4.60 -3.65
N GLY A 133 4.52 4.03 -2.51
CA GLY A 133 4.97 2.65 -2.38
C GLY A 133 4.30 1.99 -1.19
N GLY A 134 4.27 0.66 -1.17
CA GLY A 134 3.78 -0.04 0.00
C GLY A 134 4.19 -1.50 0.06
N TRP A 135 4.29 -1.99 1.28
CA TRP A 135 4.81 -3.32 1.60
C TRP A 135 4.19 -3.88 2.87
N LEU A 136 4.25 -5.19 3.02
CA LEU A 136 3.85 -5.91 4.24
C LEU A 136 5.10 -6.28 5.05
N THR A 137 4.98 -6.26 6.38
CA THR A 137 6.00 -6.77 7.31
C THR A 137 5.31 -7.62 8.38
N PRO A 138 5.65 -8.91 8.51
CA PRO A 138 5.26 -9.71 9.68
C PRO A 138 6.02 -9.28 10.94
#